data_AF-A0A382QNW3-F1
#
_entry.id   AF-A0A382QNW3-F1
#
_cell.length_a   1.000
_cell.length_b   1.000
_cell.length_c   1.000
_cell.angle_alpha   90.00
_cell.angle_beta   90.00
_cell.angle_gamma   90.00
#
_symmetry.space_group_name_H-M   'P 1'
#
loop_
_entity.id
_entity.type
_entity.pdbx_description
1 polymer ?
#
loop_
_entity_poly.entity_id
_entity_poly.type
_entity_poly.pdbx_seq_one_letter_code
_entity_poly.pdbx_strand_id
1 'polypeptide(L)'
;MNQKFLYILIFLSFTLCRLSAIDLPVNSSSNMNLSNWAITHEKNFDINPVIQSYDDYIKTKDQNQIEIINLSKYNDVVVSMYQLFDDLDFSSTVIAKSIIKSNINQTIAINYFSYDLDAQIFINDEKVGSELIGENAWIEYKLKKGNNSITVIGKCSGNYDSAFKILIFDEKFSYVDIK
;
A
#
# COMPACT_ATOMS: atom_id res chain seq x y z
N MET A 1 -31.64 -32.37 19.51
CA MET A 1 -31.06 -31.77 18.30
C MET A 1 -30.27 -32.85 17.56
N ASN A 2 -30.57 -33.10 16.30
CA ASN A 2 -30.00 -34.24 15.57
C ASN A 2 -28.49 -34.03 15.35
N GLN A 3 -27.65 -35.03 15.63
CA GLN A 3 -26.18 -34.88 15.63
C GLN A 3 -25.64 -34.41 14.26
N LYS A 4 -26.29 -34.86 13.18
CA LYS A 4 -26.03 -34.40 11.79
C LYS A 4 -26.30 -32.91 11.58
N PHE A 5 -27.30 -32.35 12.26
CA PHE A 5 -27.67 -30.93 12.18
C PHE A 5 -26.62 -30.04 12.86
N LEU A 6 -26.04 -30.51 13.98
CA LEU A 6 -24.95 -29.82 14.68
C LEU A 6 -23.68 -29.75 13.82
N TYR A 7 -23.32 -30.85 13.13
CA TYR A 7 -22.16 -30.86 12.23
C TYR A 7 -22.30 -29.90 11.04
N ILE A 8 -23.50 -29.79 10.46
CA ILE A 8 -23.78 -28.85 9.37
C ILE A 8 -23.65 -27.40 9.83
N LEU A 9 -24.14 -27.08 11.04
CA LEU A 9 -24.02 -25.74 11.64
C LEU A 9 -22.57 -25.35 11.92
N ILE A 10 -21.76 -26.27 12.44
CA ILE A 10 -20.32 -26.05 12.66
C ILE A 10 -19.60 -25.87 11.32
N PHE A 11 -19.95 -26.67 10.30
CA PHE A 11 -19.35 -26.52 8.97
C PHE A 11 -19.71 -25.18 8.33
N LEU A 12 -20.98 -24.75 8.44
CA LEU A 12 -21.42 -23.43 7.96
C LEU A 12 -20.70 -22.28 8.68
N SER A 13 -20.54 -22.35 10.00
CA SER A 13 -19.83 -21.32 10.77
C SER A 13 -18.35 -21.23 10.37
N PHE A 14 -17.68 -22.36 10.13
CA PHE A 14 -16.30 -22.37 9.65
C PHE A 14 -16.15 -21.82 8.24
N THR A 15 -17.13 -22.02 7.35
CA THR A 15 -17.11 -21.44 5.99
C THR A 15 -17.42 -19.95 5.98
N LEU A 16 -18.33 -19.49 6.84
CA LEU A 16 -18.68 -18.06 6.94
C LEU A 16 -17.57 -17.24 7.60
N CYS A 17 -16.80 -17.81 8.53
CA CYS A 17 -15.65 -17.13 9.15
C CYS A 17 -14.46 -16.90 8.20
N ARG A 18 -14.44 -17.47 6.98
CA ARG A 18 -13.37 -17.24 6.00
C ARG A 18 -13.67 -16.15 4.97
N LEU A 19 -14.82 -15.50 5.05
CA LEU A 19 -15.32 -14.57 4.03
C LEU A 19 -15.19 -13.10 4.46
N SER A 20 -13.97 -12.59 4.57
CA SER A 20 -13.70 -11.14 4.49
C SER A 20 -12.20 -10.83 4.49
N ALA A 21 -11.38 -11.57 3.75
CA ALA A 21 -10.03 -11.11 3.46
C ALA A 21 -10.13 -10.06 2.33
N ILE A 22 -9.58 -8.87 2.54
CA ILE A 22 -9.52 -7.84 1.51
C ILE A 22 -8.50 -8.25 0.46
N ASP A 23 -8.94 -8.36 -0.78
CA ASP A 23 -8.04 -8.56 -1.91
C ASP A 23 -7.27 -7.27 -2.16
N LEU A 24 -5.95 -7.32 -1.96
CA LEU A 24 -5.10 -6.14 -2.16
C LEU A 24 -5.08 -5.74 -3.63
N PRO A 25 -5.22 -4.44 -3.94
CA PRO A 25 -5.12 -3.96 -5.30
C PRO A 25 -3.75 -4.26 -5.90
N VAL A 26 -3.73 -4.46 -7.22
CA VAL A 26 -2.54 -4.92 -7.95
C VAL A 26 -2.14 -3.87 -8.99
N ASN A 27 -0.88 -3.46 -8.94
CA ASN A 27 -0.20 -2.68 -9.96
C ASN A 27 0.70 -3.60 -10.81
N SER A 28 0.91 -3.25 -12.07
CA SER A 28 1.89 -3.92 -12.93
C SER A 28 3.24 -3.23 -12.80
N SER A 29 4.33 -3.99 -12.68
CA SER A 29 5.68 -3.42 -12.69
C SER A 29 6.08 -2.80 -14.04
N SER A 30 5.30 -3.05 -15.09
CA SER A 30 5.46 -2.41 -16.41
C SER A 30 4.84 -1.02 -16.49
N ASN A 31 4.02 -0.65 -15.52
CA ASN A 31 3.35 0.65 -15.49
C ASN A 31 4.18 1.59 -14.62
N MET A 32 4.48 2.78 -15.14
CA MET A 32 5.31 3.73 -14.42
C MET A 32 4.67 4.23 -13.12
N ASN A 33 3.35 4.32 -13.03
CA ASN A 33 2.67 4.79 -11.82
C ASN A 33 2.10 3.62 -11.01
N LEU A 34 2.29 3.66 -9.69
CA LEU A 34 1.52 2.83 -8.76
C LEU A 34 0.26 3.60 -8.34
N SER A 35 -0.88 3.24 -8.93
CA SER A 35 -2.13 3.99 -8.82
C SER A 35 -3.29 3.20 -8.23
N ASN A 36 -3.08 1.91 -7.95
CA ASN A 36 -4.04 1.09 -7.23
C ASN A 36 -3.57 0.90 -5.77
N TRP A 37 -4.44 1.15 -4.79
CA TRP A 37 -4.09 1.14 -3.37
C TRP A 37 -5.26 0.73 -2.49
N ALA A 38 -4.99 -0.04 -1.43
CA ALA A 38 -5.84 -0.15 -0.26
C ALA A 38 -5.28 0.76 0.83
N ILE A 39 -6.09 1.67 1.36
CA ILE A 39 -5.63 2.72 2.27
C ILE A 39 -6.50 2.74 3.51
N THR A 40 -5.86 2.88 4.67
CA THR A 40 -6.52 3.14 5.95
C THR A 40 -5.72 4.19 6.71
N HIS A 41 -6.29 4.71 7.79
CA HIS A 41 -5.56 5.58 8.70
C HIS A 41 -5.89 5.27 10.16
N GLU A 42 -4.97 5.68 11.04
CA GLU A 42 -5.06 5.45 12.46
C GLU A 42 -4.58 6.65 13.25
N LYS A 43 -5.24 6.90 14.38
CA LYS A 43 -4.89 7.99 15.29
C LYS A 43 -3.81 7.52 16.26
N ASN A 44 -2.77 8.33 16.43
CA ASN A 44 -1.65 8.08 17.34
C ASN A 44 -0.96 6.73 17.11
N PHE A 45 -0.90 6.28 15.85
CA PHE A 45 -0.26 5.02 15.50
C PHE A 45 1.26 5.11 15.69
N ASP A 46 1.81 4.19 16.48
CA ASP A 46 3.24 4.08 16.70
C ASP A 46 3.88 3.21 15.61
N ILE A 47 4.72 3.84 14.78
CA ILE A 47 5.46 3.15 13.71
C ILE A 47 6.66 2.44 14.35
N ASN A 48 6.40 1.43 15.18
CA ASN A 48 7.42 0.61 15.79
C ASN A 48 7.64 -0.65 14.91
N PRO A 49 8.89 -0.96 14.50
CA PRO A 49 9.21 -2.06 13.57
C PRO A 49 8.97 -3.47 14.14
N VAL A 50 8.47 -3.57 15.38
CA VAL A 50 8.17 -4.83 16.08
C VAL A 50 6.76 -5.36 15.73
N ILE A 51 5.93 -4.55 15.07
CA ILE A 51 4.59 -4.99 14.68
C ILE A 51 4.72 -5.92 13.46
N GLN A 52 4.00 -7.05 13.55
CA GLN A 52 3.71 -8.03 12.51
C GLN A 52 3.72 -7.44 11.10
N SER A 53 4.16 -8.24 10.11
CA SER A 53 4.06 -7.94 8.68
C SER A 53 2.90 -6.99 8.40
N TYR A 54 3.16 -5.82 7.82
CA TYR A 54 2.07 -4.87 7.53
C TYR A 54 1.08 -5.48 6.53
N ASP A 55 1.37 -6.65 5.94
CA ASP A 55 0.39 -7.49 5.23
C ASP A 55 -0.75 -7.97 6.14
N ASP A 56 -0.49 -8.21 7.41
CA ASP A 56 -1.48 -8.62 8.40
C ASP A 56 -2.29 -7.42 8.92
N TYR A 57 -1.66 -6.23 9.03
CA TYR A 57 -2.30 -5.06 9.61
C TYR A 57 -3.57 -4.63 8.87
N ILE A 58 -3.49 -4.36 7.57
CA ILE A 58 -4.66 -3.97 6.77
C ILE A 58 -5.72 -5.09 6.73
N LYS A 59 -5.30 -6.36 6.75
CA LYS A 59 -6.24 -7.48 6.77
C LYS A 59 -7.00 -7.62 8.09
N THR A 60 -6.51 -7.00 9.17
CA THR A 60 -7.19 -6.99 10.48
C THR A 60 -8.23 -5.89 10.63
N LYS A 61 -8.30 -4.94 9.69
CA LYS A 61 -9.25 -3.83 9.73
C LYS A 61 -10.59 -4.23 9.16
N ASP A 62 -11.63 -3.57 9.67
CA ASP A 62 -12.96 -3.69 9.09
C ASP A 62 -12.97 -3.06 7.69
N GLN A 63 -13.73 -3.63 6.76
CA GLN A 63 -13.77 -3.18 5.36
C GLN A 63 -14.21 -1.72 5.20
N ASN A 64 -15.04 -1.21 6.12
CA ASN A 64 -15.50 0.18 6.13
C ASN A 64 -14.41 1.17 6.58
N GLN A 65 -13.28 0.71 7.09
CA GLN A 65 -12.13 1.52 7.47
C GLN A 65 -11.06 1.54 6.36
N ILE A 66 -11.33 0.90 5.23
CA ILE A 66 -10.39 0.74 4.13
C ILE A 66 -10.98 1.33 2.85
N GLU A 67 -10.28 2.31 2.32
CA GLU A 67 -10.56 2.88 1.01
C GLU A 67 -9.78 2.13 -0.07
N ILE A 68 -10.52 1.62 -1.07
CA ILE A 68 -9.95 0.89 -2.21
C ILE A 68 -9.94 1.79 -3.44
N ILE A 69 -8.74 2.11 -3.90
CA ILE A 69 -8.50 2.99 -5.04
C ILE A 69 -7.99 2.17 -6.20
N ASN A 70 -8.61 2.33 -7.37
CA ASN A 70 -8.21 1.67 -8.60
C ASN A 70 -8.11 2.68 -9.75
N LEU A 71 -6.97 3.35 -9.85
CA LEU A 71 -6.75 4.43 -10.82
C LEU A 71 -5.77 4.04 -11.93
N SER A 72 -5.56 2.75 -12.17
CA SER A 72 -4.74 2.22 -13.27
C SER A 72 -5.08 2.70 -14.69
N LYS A 73 -6.26 3.29 -14.90
CA LYS A 73 -6.66 3.90 -16.18
C LYS A 73 -6.03 5.27 -16.41
N TYR A 74 -5.46 5.88 -15.38
CA TYR A 74 -4.88 7.22 -15.43
C TYR A 74 -3.35 7.13 -15.45
N ASN A 75 -2.73 7.94 -16.30
CA ASN A 75 -1.29 7.91 -16.55
C ASN A 75 -0.47 8.73 -15.54
N ASP A 76 -1.12 9.55 -14.73
CA ASP A 76 -0.51 10.31 -13.64
C ASP A 76 -1.52 10.36 -12.50
N VAL A 77 -1.14 9.81 -11.35
CA VAL A 77 -2.03 9.69 -10.19
C VAL A 77 -1.30 10.15 -8.95
N VAL A 78 -1.82 11.21 -8.35
CA VAL A 78 -1.53 11.61 -6.98
C VAL A 78 -2.70 11.15 -6.13
N VAL A 79 -2.41 10.46 -5.03
CA VAL A 79 -3.43 10.04 -4.08
C VAL A 79 -3.52 11.08 -2.97
N SER A 80 -4.61 11.83 -2.94
CA SER A 80 -4.88 12.86 -1.94
C SER A 80 -5.69 12.30 -0.79
N MET A 81 -5.15 12.33 0.43
CA MET A 81 -5.75 11.67 1.59
C MET A 81 -7.03 12.35 2.07
N TYR A 82 -7.12 13.68 1.99
CA TYR A 82 -8.32 14.45 2.34
C TYR A 82 -9.53 14.15 1.45
N GLN A 83 -9.33 13.55 0.26
CA GLN A 83 -10.42 13.12 -0.61
C GLN A 83 -10.99 11.76 -0.18
N LEU A 84 -10.26 11.02 0.64
CA LEU A 84 -10.58 9.66 1.07
C LEU A 84 -11.15 9.64 2.49
N PHE A 85 -10.65 10.52 3.35
CA PHE A 85 -10.99 10.55 4.76
C PHE A 85 -11.26 11.98 5.19
N ASP A 86 -12.33 12.18 5.97
CA ASP A 86 -12.79 13.49 6.42
C ASP A 86 -12.25 13.88 7.81
N ASP A 87 -11.66 12.94 8.53
CA ASP A 87 -11.22 13.11 9.92
C ASP A 87 -9.70 13.16 10.08
N LEU A 88 -8.91 13.24 9.01
CA LEU A 88 -7.44 13.27 9.10
C LEU A 88 -6.92 14.48 9.86
N ASP A 89 -5.91 14.25 10.70
CA ASP A 89 -5.21 15.30 11.43
C ASP A 89 -3.71 14.97 11.68
N PHE A 90 -3.00 15.86 12.39
CA PHE A 90 -1.58 15.67 12.76
C PHE A 90 -1.29 14.43 13.63
N SER A 91 -2.32 13.85 14.25
CA SER A 91 -2.19 12.59 14.99
C SER A 91 -2.38 11.37 14.09
N SER A 92 -2.74 11.57 12.83
CA SER A 92 -3.11 10.51 11.90
C SER A 92 -1.87 9.94 11.21
N THR A 93 -1.84 8.61 11.10
CA THR A 93 -0.89 7.88 10.27
C THR A 93 -1.69 7.12 9.22
N VAL A 94 -1.37 7.38 7.96
CA VAL A 94 -1.90 6.68 6.80
C VAL A 94 -1.08 5.42 6.56
N ILE A 95 -1.78 4.33 6.25
CA ILE A 95 -1.18 3.06 5.85
C ILE A 95 -1.78 2.69 4.50
N ALA A 96 -0.98 2.81 3.44
CA ALA A 96 -1.36 2.47 2.08
C ALA A 96 -0.62 1.21 1.62
N LYS A 97 -1.32 0.32 0.93
CA LYS A 97 -0.78 -0.97 0.51
C LYS A 97 -1.25 -1.40 -0.86
N SER A 98 -0.35 -2.07 -1.58
CA SER A 98 -0.65 -2.67 -2.87
C SER A 98 0.26 -3.87 -3.12
N ILE A 99 -0.05 -4.62 -4.18
CA ILE A 99 0.88 -5.54 -4.84
C ILE A 99 1.50 -4.87 -6.06
N ILE A 100 2.80 -5.07 -6.27
CA ILE A 100 3.51 -4.85 -7.54
C ILE A 100 3.74 -6.22 -8.17
N LYS A 101 2.99 -6.51 -9.25
CA LYS A 101 3.12 -7.76 -10.00
C LYS A 101 4.21 -7.61 -11.07
N SER A 102 5.24 -8.44 -10.97
CA SER A 102 6.32 -8.51 -11.95
C SER A 102 6.30 -9.82 -12.72
N ASN A 103 6.45 -9.76 -14.04
CA ASN A 103 6.51 -10.96 -14.89
C ASN A 103 7.89 -11.63 -14.89
N ILE A 104 8.91 -10.92 -14.42
CA ILE A 104 10.32 -11.34 -14.38
C ILE A 104 10.98 -10.92 -13.06
N ASN A 105 12.16 -11.45 -12.76
CA ASN A 105 13.05 -10.82 -11.79
C ASN A 105 13.66 -9.58 -12.46
N GLN A 106 13.62 -8.44 -11.81
CA GLN A 106 14.16 -7.19 -12.37
C GLN A 106 14.55 -6.20 -11.27
N THR A 107 15.53 -5.36 -11.56
CA THR A 107 15.83 -4.17 -10.75
C THR A 107 14.96 -3.03 -11.24
N ILE A 108 14.36 -2.29 -10.32
CA ILE A 108 13.61 -1.06 -10.60
C ILE A 108 14.19 0.08 -9.78
N ALA A 109 14.00 1.31 -10.28
CA ALA A 109 14.12 2.51 -9.47
C ALA A 109 12.73 2.98 -9.08
N ILE A 110 12.56 3.36 -7.82
CA ILE A 110 11.33 3.88 -7.25
C ILE A 110 11.58 5.33 -6.89
N ASN A 111 10.66 6.20 -7.27
CA ASN A 111 10.66 7.60 -6.87
C ASN A 111 9.35 7.90 -6.14
N TYR A 112 9.48 8.28 -4.87
CA TYR A 112 8.37 8.64 -4.02
C TYR A 112 8.28 10.15 -3.90
N PHE A 113 7.07 10.67 -4.04
CA PHE A 113 6.75 12.07 -3.84
C PHE A 113 5.65 12.17 -2.80
N SER A 114 5.80 13.09 -1.86
CA SER A 114 4.76 13.42 -0.90
C SER A 114 4.55 14.91 -0.73
N TYR A 115 3.40 15.23 -0.15
CA TYR A 115 3.06 16.55 0.37
C TYR A 115 2.44 16.34 1.75
N ASP A 116 2.91 17.07 2.76
CA ASP A 116 2.46 17.00 4.16
C ASP A 116 2.31 15.56 4.70
N LEU A 117 3.23 14.66 4.32
CA LEU A 117 3.20 13.25 4.69
C LEU A 117 4.61 12.66 4.82
N ASP A 118 5.14 12.62 6.04
CA ASP A 118 6.44 11.99 6.33
C ASP A 118 6.30 10.47 6.29
N ALA A 119 6.98 9.79 5.37
CA ALA A 119 6.67 8.41 5.06
C ALA A 119 7.85 7.44 5.12
N GLN A 120 7.52 6.19 5.44
CA GLN A 120 8.40 5.04 5.33
C GLN A 120 7.83 4.06 4.31
N ILE A 121 8.70 3.52 3.46
CA ILE A 121 8.33 2.64 2.36
C ILE A 121 8.92 1.26 2.62
N PHE A 122 8.07 0.25 2.50
CA PHE A 122 8.41 -1.15 2.70
C PHE A 122 8.06 -1.96 1.46
N ILE A 123 8.94 -2.88 1.06
CA ILE A 123 8.65 -3.86 0.01
C ILE A 123 8.93 -5.24 0.55
N ASN A 124 7.95 -6.15 0.47
CA ASN A 124 8.01 -7.48 1.08
C ASN A 124 8.42 -7.40 2.57
N ASP A 125 7.83 -6.45 3.31
CA ASP A 125 8.09 -6.12 4.72
C ASP A 125 9.52 -5.61 5.05
N GLU A 126 10.39 -5.49 4.06
CA GLU A 126 11.71 -4.86 4.22
C GLU A 126 11.57 -3.34 4.05
N LYS A 127 12.10 -2.56 5.00
CA LYS A 127 12.17 -1.10 4.84
C LYS A 127 13.18 -0.77 3.75
N VAL A 128 12.71 -0.17 2.66
CA VAL A 128 13.53 0.18 1.49
C VAL A 128 13.85 1.66 1.40
N GLY A 129 13.10 2.50 2.10
CA GLY A 129 13.39 3.93 2.17
C GLY A 129 12.49 4.68 3.13
N SER A 130 12.79 5.98 3.25
CA SER A 130 11.98 6.98 3.94
C SER A 130 12.03 8.26 3.15
N GLU A 131 10.95 9.04 3.21
CA GLU A 131 10.99 10.44 2.88
C GLU A 131 10.75 11.21 4.18
N LEU A 132 11.85 11.62 4.80
CA LEU A 132 11.87 12.69 5.78
C LEU A 132 12.21 13.96 5.00
N ILE A 133 11.61 15.10 5.36
CA ILE A 133 11.86 16.41 4.72
C ILE A 133 13.35 16.61 4.40
N GLY A 134 13.73 16.59 3.12
CA GLY A 134 15.09 16.82 2.63
C GLY A 134 15.84 15.62 2.03
N GLU A 135 15.25 14.42 2.01
CA GLU A 135 15.85 13.22 1.39
C GLU A 135 15.31 13.00 -0.05
N ASN A 136 16.19 13.00 -1.06
CA ASN A 136 15.81 12.57 -2.42
C ASN A 136 15.60 11.04 -2.44
N ALA A 137 14.36 10.58 -2.43
CA ALA A 137 14.02 9.17 -2.28
C ALA A 137 14.00 8.39 -3.61
N TRP A 138 15.11 8.39 -4.35
CA TRP A 138 15.33 7.38 -5.39
C TRP A 138 15.81 6.08 -4.72
N ILE A 139 14.97 5.05 -4.80
CA ILE A 139 15.21 3.76 -4.15
C ILE A 139 15.38 2.70 -5.24
N GLU A 140 16.52 2.03 -5.28
CA GLU A 140 16.69 0.84 -6.11
C GLU A 140 16.20 -0.41 -5.38
N TYR A 141 15.39 -1.24 -6.05
CA TYR A 141 14.90 -2.49 -5.47
C TYR A 141 14.84 -3.62 -6.50
N LYS A 142 15.11 -4.85 -6.06
CA LYS A 142 15.05 -6.06 -6.88
C LYS A 142 13.71 -6.77 -6.70
N LEU A 143 12.80 -6.54 -7.65
CA LEU A 143 11.53 -7.26 -7.69
C LEU A 143 11.75 -8.73 -8.06
N LYS A 144 11.04 -9.62 -7.35
CA LYS A 144 10.93 -11.03 -7.72
C LYS A 144 9.81 -11.21 -8.75
N LYS A 145 9.96 -12.19 -9.63
CA LYS A 145 8.86 -12.66 -10.49
C LYS A 145 7.67 -13.08 -9.61
N GLY A 146 6.48 -12.60 -9.96
CA GLY A 146 5.26 -12.79 -9.19
C GLY A 146 4.85 -11.52 -8.45
N ASN A 147 4.28 -11.69 -7.26
CA ASN A 147 3.76 -10.60 -6.45
C ASN A 147 4.83 -10.12 -5.48
N ASN A 148 5.00 -8.79 -5.39
CA ASN A 148 5.80 -8.13 -4.37
C ASN A 148 4.87 -7.19 -3.62
N SER A 149 4.78 -7.27 -2.29
CA SER A 149 3.96 -6.32 -1.53
C SER A 149 4.69 -5.00 -1.40
N ILE A 150 3.97 -3.88 -1.53
CA ILE A 150 4.47 -2.55 -1.21
C ILE A 150 3.55 -1.92 -0.16
N THR A 151 4.16 -1.33 0.86
CA THR A 151 3.46 -0.61 1.93
C THR A 151 4.09 0.75 2.12
N VAL A 152 3.26 1.79 2.18
CA VAL A 152 3.65 3.16 2.54
C VAL A 152 2.98 3.47 3.87
N ILE A 153 3.78 3.90 4.85
CA ILE A 153 3.30 4.32 6.16
C ILE A 153 3.70 5.77 6.34
N GLY A 154 2.72 6.66 6.25
CA GLY A 154 2.92 8.10 6.25
C GLY A 154 2.27 8.76 7.44
N LYS A 155 3.02 9.51 8.23
CA LYS A 155 2.48 10.36 9.28
C LYS A 155 2.07 11.70 8.66
N CYS A 156 0.83 12.12 8.87
CA CYS A 156 0.35 13.41 8.39
C CYS A 156 1.13 14.54 9.08
N SER A 157 1.75 15.41 8.28
CA SER A 157 2.62 16.50 8.73
C SER A 157 2.26 17.80 7.99
N GLY A 158 1.18 18.48 8.37
CA GLY A 158 0.83 19.78 7.78
C GLY A 158 -0.66 20.10 7.79
N ASN A 159 -1.13 20.94 6.87
CA ASN A 159 -2.48 21.54 6.90
C ASN A 159 -3.59 20.59 6.39
N TYR A 160 -3.43 19.28 6.59
CA TYR A 160 -4.39 18.22 6.21
C TYR A 160 -4.48 17.90 4.71
N ASP A 161 -3.60 18.48 3.87
CA ASP A 161 -3.54 18.21 2.44
C ASP A 161 -2.63 17.02 2.08
N SER A 162 -2.44 16.08 3.02
CA SER A 162 -1.52 14.96 2.86
C SER A 162 -1.78 14.21 1.56
N ALA A 163 -0.74 14.00 0.76
CA ALA A 163 -0.84 13.31 -0.51
C ALA A 163 0.46 12.59 -0.84
N PHE A 164 0.37 11.55 -1.66
CA PHE A 164 1.56 10.88 -2.18
C PHE A 164 1.39 10.38 -3.63
N LYS A 165 2.53 10.13 -4.26
CA LYS A 165 2.65 9.51 -5.58
C LYS A 165 3.90 8.63 -5.60
N ILE A 166 3.78 7.45 -6.23
CA ILE A 166 4.94 6.58 -6.48
C ILE A 166 5.08 6.32 -7.98
N LEU A 167 6.29 6.58 -8.45
CA LEU A 167 6.75 6.20 -9.77
C LEU A 167 7.71 5.02 -9.67
N ILE A 168 7.59 4.07 -10.58
CA ILE A 168 8.54 2.97 -10.79
C ILE A 168 9.11 3.05 -12.20
N PHE A 169 10.41 2.83 -12.30
CA PHE A 169 11.15 2.85 -13.55
C PHE A 169 11.83 1.48 -13.69
N ASP A 170 11.33 0.68 -14.63
CA ASP A 170 11.97 -0.56 -15.07
C ASP A 170 13.10 -0.29 -16.08
N GLU A 171 13.86 -1.32 -16.44
CA GLU A 171 14.98 -1.22 -17.39
C GLU A 171 14.60 -0.62 -18.75
N LYS A 172 13.31 -0.63 -19.14
CA LYS A 172 12.87 -0.03 -20.41
C LYS A 172 12.90 1.49 -20.33
N PHE A 173 12.75 2.07 -19.14
CA PHE A 173 12.83 3.50 -18.92
C PHE A 173 14.29 4.01 -18.84
N SER A 174 15.27 3.11 -18.74
CA SER A 174 16.70 3.44 -18.81
C SER A 174 17.16 3.94 -20.19
N TYR A 175 16.34 3.73 -21.23
CA TYR A 175 16.69 4.04 -22.63
C TYR A 175 16.20 5.42 -23.11
N VAL A 176 15.93 6.36 -22.21
CA VAL A 176 15.68 7.75 -22.62
C VAL A 176 17.02 8.40 -22.98
N ASP A 177 17.44 8.21 -24.23
CA ASP A 177 18.48 9.04 -24.84
C ASP A 177 17.96 10.49 -24.89
N ILE A 178 18.49 11.34 -24.03
CA ILE A 178 18.33 12.79 -24.15
C ILE A 178 19.14 13.21 -25.38
N LYS A 179 18.44 13.53 -26.47
CA LYS A 179 19.02 14.27 -27.61
C LYS A 179 18.97 15.77 -27.36
#